data_AF-A0A9D7DDU2-F1
#
_entry.id   AF-A0A9D7DDU2-F1
#
_cell.length_a   1.000
_cell.length_b   1.000
_cell.length_c   1.000
_cell.angle_alpha   90.00
_cell.angle_beta   90.00
_cell.angle_gamma   90.00
#
_symmetry.space_group_name_H-M   'P 1'
#
loop_
_entity.id
_entity.type
_entity.pdbx_description
1 polymer ?
#
loop_
_entity_poly.entity_id
_entity_poly.type
_entity_poly.pdbx_seq_one_letter_code
_entity_poly.pdbx_strand_id
1 'polypeptide(L)'
;MADPCGTMPILPATDTDRTALRWLMTPRNWWIPLCIITASGAGVAWIRHQTYHDAPPIADMAGPDGRVMITAQAIGDGQEVFLKYALMEYGSMFGDGAGRGPDFTAEALHLLAENASAYHAGEWLDGTALLLRQRSGR
;
A
#
# COMPACT_ATOMS: atom_id res chain seq x y z
N MET A 1 -37.42 29.81 -1.61
CA MET A 1 -37.43 29.24 -0.25
C MET A 1 -37.06 27.77 -0.43
N ALA A 2 -35.83 27.39 -0.10
CA ALA A 2 -35.34 26.02 -0.24
C ALA A 2 -35.78 25.19 0.98
N ASP A 3 -36.28 23.97 0.76
CA ASP A 3 -36.63 23.05 1.84
C ASP A 3 -35.37 22.59 2.61
N PRO A 4 -35.42 22.50 3.95
CA PRO A 4 -34.28 22.15 4.81
C PRO A 4 -33.99 20.63 4.88
N CYS A 5 -34.74 19.79 4.16
CA CYS A 5 -34.52 18.35 4.10
C CYS A 5 -34.09 18.02 2.67
N GLY A 6 -32.78 17.83 2.44
CA GLY A 6 -32.16 17.64 1.13
C GLY A 6 -32.54 16.32 0.43
N THR A 7 -33.82 16.12 0.11
CA THR A 7 -34.25 15.11 -0.85
C THR A 7 -33.91 15.59 -2.26
N MET A 8 -32.81 15.05 -2.80
CA MET A 8 -32.48 15.21 -4.21
C MET A 8 -33.64 14.62 -5.04
N PRO A 9 -34.30 15.39 -5.92
CA PRO A 9 -35.36 14.85 -6.76
C PRO A 9 -34.75 13.78 -7.66
N ILE A 10 -35.29 12.56 -7.59
CA ILE A 10 -34.97 11.49 -8.53
C ILE A 10 -35.34 11.97 -9.94
N LEU A 11 -34.33 12.28 -10.75
CA LEU A 11 -34.55 12.70 -12.13
C LEU A 11 -35.27 11.55 -12.86
N PRO A 12 -36.46 11.78 -13.45
CA PRO A 12 -37.15 10.73 -14.17
C PRO A 12 -36.31 10.33 -15.37
N ALA A 13 -35.96 9.04 -15.48
CA ALA A 13 -35.26 8.50 -16.64
C ALA A 13 -35.98 8.92 -17.92
N THR A 14 -35.23 9.57 -18.81
CA THR A 14 -35.76 10.16 -20.04
C THR A 14 -36.29 9.05 -20.97
N ASP A 15 -37.23 9.39 -21.86
CA ASP A 15 -37.85 8.39 -22.76
C ASP A 15 -36.82 7.65 -23.64
N THR A 16 -35.73 8.35 -23.96
CA THR A 16 -34.54 7.82 -24.65
C THR A 16 -33.86 6.72 -23.83
N ASP A 17 -33.68 6.91 -22.52
CA ASP A 17 -33.05 5.93 -21.63
C ASP A 17 -33.87 4.64 -21.54
N ARG A 18 -35.20 4.77 -21.48
CA ARG A 18 -36.12 3.63 -21.42
C ARG A 18 -36.13 2.81 -22.71
N THR A 19 -36.03 3.48 -23.85
CA THR A 19 -35.95 2.84 -25.17
C THR A 19 -34.62 2.10 -25.36
N ALA A 20 -33.51 2.71 -24.94
CA ALA A 20 -32.18 2.11 -24.99
C ALA A 20 -32.04 0.89 -24.06
N LEU A 21 -32.55 0.99 -22.82
CA LEU A 21 -32.54 -0.13 -21.87
C LEU A 21 -33.40 -1.31 -22.34
N ARG A 22 -34.57 -1.05 -22.94
CA ARG A 22 -35.43 -2.09 -23.51
C ARG A 22 -34.77 -2.78 -24.70
N TRP A 23 -34.05 -2.02 -25.53
CA TRP A 23 -33.26 -2.58 -26.64
C TRP A 23 -32.11 -3.46 -26.12
N LEU A 24 -31.37 -2.99 -25.10
CA LEU A 24 -30.30 -3.74 -24.44
C LEU A 24 -30.80 -5.03 -23.77
N MET A 25 -32.00 -4.99 -23.16
CA MET A 25 -32.64 -6.12 -22.47
C MET A 25 -33.35 -7.11 -23.39
N THR A 26 -33.33 -6.88 -24.71
CA THR A 26 -33.87 -7.85 -25.67
C THR A 26 -32.93 -9.08 -25.73
N PRO A 27 -33.43 -10.33 -25.64
CA PRO A 27 -32.58 -11.53 -25.56
C PRO A 27 -31.57 -11.69 -26.71
N ARG A 28 -31.86 -11.09 -27.88
CA ARG A 28 -30.99 -11.08 -29.05
C ARG A 28 -29.75 -10.17 -28.89
N ASN A 29 -29.79 -9.19 -27.99
CA ASN A 29 -28.76 -8.16 -27.79
C ASN A 29 -27.96 -8.34 -26.48
N TRP A 30 -28.25 -9.38 -25.69
CA TRP A 30 -27.55 -9.71 -24.43
C TRP A 30 -26.06 -10.04 -24.58
N TRP A 31 -25.59 -10.27 -25.81
CA TRP A 31 -24.16 -10.39 -26.07
C TRP A 31 -23.41 -9.07 -25.82
N ILE A 32 -24.06 -7.91 -25.97
CA ILE A 32 -23.46 -6.58 -25.75
C ILE A 32 -23.05 -6.38 -24.28
N PRO A 33 -23.94 -6.54 -23.28
CA PRO A 33 -23.52 -6.42 -21.88
C PRO A 33 -22.50 -7.50 -21.49
N LEU A 34 -22.57 -8.71 -22.07
CA LEU A 34 -21.58 -9.75 -21.83
C LEU A 34 -20.19 -9.37 -22.36
N CYS A 35 -20.11 -8.75 -23.55
CA CYS A 35 -18.86 -8.21 -24.08
C CYS A 35 -18.29 -7.09 -23.20
N ILE A 36 -19.15 -6.21 -22.65
CA ILE A 36 -18.71 -5.14 -21.75
C ILE A 36 -18.11 -5.72 -20.47
N ILE A 37 -18.77 -6.71 -19.85
CA ILE A 37 -18.27 -7.40 -18.65
C ILE A 37 -16.95 -8.11 -18.94
N THR A 38 -16.85 -8.80 -20.08
CA THR A 38 -15.65 -9.56 -20.46
C THR A 38 -14.48 -8.62 -20.75
N ALA A 39 -14.71 -7.51 -21.44
CA ALA A 39 -13.70 -6.50 -21.72
C ALA A 39 -13.20 -5.83 -20.44
N SER A 40 -14.10 -5.48 -19.51
CA SER A 40 -13.73 -4.97 -18.19
C SER A 40 -12.89 -5.99 -17.40
N GLY A 41 -13.31 -7.25 -17.38
CA GLY A 41 -12.58 -8.33 -16.71
C GLY A 41 -11.19 -8.56 -17.29
N ALA A 42 -11.05 -8.49 -18.62
CA ALA A 42 -9.76 -8.59 -19.30
C ALA A 42 -8.81 -7.44 -18.91
N GLY A 43 -9.33 -6.22 -18.78
CA GLY A 43 -8.56 -5.08 -18.30
C GLY A 43 -8.02 -5.28 -16.88
N VAL A 44 -8.84 -5.76 -15.95
CA VAL A 44 -8.41 -6.07 -14.58
C VAL A 44 -7.42 -7.25 -14.56
N ALA A 45 -7.63 -8.28 -15.37
CA ALA A 45 -6.73 -9.42 -15.47
C ALA A 45 -5.34 -9.01 -16.00
N TRP A 46 -5.29 -8.06 -16.94
CA TRP A 46 -4.04 -7.50 -17.43
C TRP A 46 -3.27 -6.75 -16.34
N ILE A 47 -3.95 -5.86 -15.61
CA ILE A 47 -3.33 -5.13 -14.49
C ILE A 47 -2.84 -6.11 -13.43
N ARG A 48 -3.66 -7.13 -13.08
CA ARG A 48 -3.29 -8.19 -12.16
C ARG A 48 -1.99 -8.89 -12.58
N HIS A 49 -1.88 -9.27 -13.86
CA HIS A 49 -0.67 -9.94 -14.38
C HIS A 49 0.58 -9.08 -14.16
N GLN A 50 0.49 -7.78 -14.46
CA GLN A 50 1.61 -6.86 -14.25
C GLN A 50 1.99 -6.76 -12.76
N THR A 51 1.00 -6.64 -11.88
CA THR A 51 1.23 -6.54 -10.43
C THR A 51 1.96 -7.76 -9.86
N TYR A 52 1.66 -8.98 -10.33
CA TYR A 52 2.34 -10.18 -9.86
C TYR A 52 3.78 -10.31 -10.39
N HIS A 53 4.04 -9.84 -11.60
CA HIS A 53 5.38 -9.91 -12.19
C HIS A 53 6.34 -8.88 -11.57
N ASP A 54 5.82 -7.69 -11.24
CA ASP A 54 6.61 -6.61 -10.63
C ASP A 54 6.68 -6.70 -9.09
N ALA A 55 6.00 -7.68 -8.49
CA ALA A 55 6.00 -7.86 -7.05
C ALA A 55 7.44 -8.19 -6.57
N PRO A 56 7.98 -7.44 -5.59
CA PRO A 56 9.33 -7.69 -5.09
C PRO A 56 9.41 -9.09 -4.43
N PRO A 57 10.39 -9.93 -4.80
CA PRO A 57 10.58 -11.22 -4.17
C PRO A 57 11.00 -11.05 -2.70
N ILE A 58 10.42 -11.86 -1.80
CA ILE A 58 10.79 -11.86 -0.38
C ILE A 58 12.14 -12.57 -0.26
N ALA A 59 13.20 -11.79 -0.01
CA ALA A 59 14.57 -12.28 0.13
C ALA A 59 15.07 -12.13 1.58
N ASP A 60 16.10 -12.90 1.92
CA ASP A 60 16.81 -12.74 3.18
C ASP A 60 17.52 -11.38 3.24
N MET A 61 17.42 -10.69 4.36
CA MET A 61 18.14 -9.43 4.59
C MET A 61 19.51 -9.74 5.18
N ALA A 62 20.56 -9.57 4.37
CA ALA A 62 21.94 -9.72 4.78
C ALA A 62 22.59 -8.35 5.07
N GLY A 63 23.46 -8.32 6.08
CA GLY A 63 24.29 -7.17 6.40
C GLY A 63 25.44 -6.98 5.39
N PRO A 64 26.22 -5.89 5.53
CA PRO A 64 27.38 -5.60 4.67
C PRO A 64 28.46 -6.69 4.71
N ASP A 65 28.49 -7.47 5.79
CA ASP A 65 29.37 -8.62 6.03
C ASP A 65 28.85 -9.93 5.43
N GLY A 66 27.71 -9.90 4.73
CA GLY A 66 27.07 -11.08 4.15
C GLY A 66 26.36 -11.98 5.18
N ARG A 67 26.31 -11.56 6.45
CA ARG A 67 25.60 -12.28 7.50
C ARG A 67 24.11 -11.97 7.41
N VAL A 68 23.28 -13.02 7.33
CA VAL A 68 21.81 -12.87 7.36
C VAL A 68 21.39 -12.34 8.74
N MET A 69 20.74 -11.18 8.76
CA MET A 69 20.19 -10.57 9.97
C MET A 69 18.70 -10.88 10.14
N ILE A 70 17.94 -10.84 9.04
CA ILE A 70 16.50 -11.18 9.03
C ILE A 70 16.27 -12.19 7.91
N THR A 71 15.69 -13.34 8.24
CA THR A 71 15.36 -14.38 7.27
C THR A 71 14.00 -14.10 6.63
N ALA A 72 13.79 -14.57 5.40
CA ALA A 72 12.50 -14.52 4.72
C ALA A 72 11.40 -15.23 5.53
N GLN A 73 11.76 -16.31 6.23
CA GLN A 73 10.84 -17.02 7.13
C GLN A 73 10.41 -16.14 8.31
N ALA A 74 11.33 -15.41 8.96
CA ALA A 74 10.98 -14.53 10.06
C ALA A 74 10.04 -13.38 9.63
N ILE A 75 10.18 -12.90 8.38
CA ILE A 75 9.24 -11.93 7.79
C ILE A 75 7.85 -12.55 7.64
N GLY A 76 7.75 -13.78 7.13
CA GLY A 76 6.50 -14.52 7.01
C GLY A 76 5.83 -14.80 8.36
N ASP A 77 6.59 -15.23 9.36
CA ASP A 77 6.09 -15.46 10.72
C ASP A 77 5.57 -14.15 11.35
N GLY A 78 6.26 -13.04 11.11
CA GLY A 78 5.81 -11.70 11.51
C GLY A 78 4.49 -11.29 10.86
N GLN A 79 4.32 -11.59 9.56
CA GLN A 79 3.05 -11.36 8.85
C GLN A 79 1.91 -12.21 9.43
N GLU A 80 2.18 -13.47 9.80
CA GLU A 80 1.17 -14.33 10.45
C GLU A 80 0.72 -13.72 11.78
N VAL A 81 1.65 -13.25 12.60
CA VAL A 81 1.34 -12.60 13.88
C VAL A 81 0.52 -11.31 13.67
N PHE A 82 0.91 -10.50 12.68
CA PHE A 82 0.19 -9.27 12.32
C PHE A 82 -1.28 -9.54 11.96
N LEU A 83 -1.52 -10.59 11.17
CA LEU A 83 -2.86 -11.03 10.78
C LEU A 83 -3.62 -11.65 11.95
N LYS A 84 -2.96 -12.48 12.78
CA LYS A 84 -3.55 -13.17 13.92
C LYS A 84 -4.15 -12.21 14.94
N TYR A 85 -3.51 -11.07 15.17
CA TYR A 85 -3.99 -10.04 16.10
C TYR A 85 -4.83 -8.96 15.42
N ALA A 86 -5.15 -9.11 14.13
CA ALA A 86 -5.95 -8.17 13.35
C ALA A 86 -5.46 -6.72 13.48
N LEU A 87 -4.14 -6.50 13.35
CA LEU A 87 -3.54 -5.17 13.59
C LEU A 87 -4.08 -4.10 12.63
N MET A 88 -4.59 -4.46 11.44
CA MET A 88 -5.24 -3.52 10.53
C MET A 88 -6.61 -3.00 11.02
N GLU A 89 -7.24 -3.66 12.00
CA GLU A 89 -8.46 -3.15 12.65
C GLU A 89 -8.14 -2.14 13.77
N TYR A 90 -6.88 -2.11 14.19
CA TYR A 90 -6.36 -1.17 15.17
C TYR A 90 -5.65 0.01 14.49
N GLY A 91 -4.57 -0.25 13.76
CA GLY A 91 -3.77 0.74 13.01
C GLY A 91 -3.78 0.51 11.50
N SER A 92 -2.80 1.09 10.80
CA SER A 92 -2.65 0.96 9.34
C SER A 92 -1.31 0.37 8.92
N MET A 93 -1.29 -0.27 7.75
CA MET A 93 -0.09 -0.73 7.07
C MET A 93 -0.09 -0.15 5.65
N PHE A 94 0.98 0.54 5.26
CA PHE A 94 1.06 1.29 3.99
C PHE A 94 -0.09 2.31 3.79
N GLY A 95 -0.67 2.82 4.88
CA GLY A 95 -1.84 3.70 4.85
C GLY A 95 -3.20 3.00 4.79
N ASP A 96 -3.24 1.68 4.59
CA ASP A 96 -4.48 0.90 4.61
C ASP A 96 -4.72 0.29 5.99
N GLY A 97 -5.89 0.56 6.57
CA GLY A 97 -6.30 0.00 7.86
C GLY A 97 -7.17 0.97 8.66
N ALA A 98 -7.17 0.80 9.98
CA ALA A 98 -7.96 1.58 10.91
C ALA A 98 -7.19 2.81 11.42
N GLY A 99 -7.92 3.85 11.79
CA GLY A 99 -7.34 5.11 12.28
C GLY A 99 -7.21 5.21 13.80
N ARG A 100 -7.23 4.10 14.57
CA ARG A 100 -7.08 4.15 16.03
C ARG A 100 -5.63 4.03 16.48
N GLY A 101 -4.84 3.22 15.79
CA GLY A 101 -3.44 2.97 16.03
C GLY A 101 -2.52 3.75 15.10
N PRO A 102 -1.20 3.62 15.26
CA PRO A 102 -0.23 4.21 14.36
C PRO A 102 -0.23 3.51 12.99
N ASP A 103 0.39 4.15 12.00
CA ASP A 103 0.80 3.47 10.78
C ASP A 103 2.11 2.72 11.06
N PHE A 104 2.04 1.39 11.09
CA PHE A 104 3.20 0.56 11.47
C PHE A 104 4.36 0.71 10.49
N THR A 105 4.08 0.93 9.20
CA THR A 105 5.11 1.12 8.19
C THR A 105 5.80 2.46 8.38
N ALA A 106 5.03 3.54 8.62
CA ALA A 106 5.59 4.86 8.82
C ALA A 106 6.40 4.95 10.13
N GLU A 107 5.90 4.35 11.21
CA GLU A 107 6.59 4.30 12.50
C GLU A 107 7.91 3.52 12.41
N ALA A 108 7.89 2.34 11.78
CA ALA A 108 9.11 1.56 11.55
C ALA A 108 10.13 2.33 10.70
N LEU A 109 9.67 3.03 9.65
CA LEU A 109 10.56 3.84 8.80
C LEU A 109 11.14 5.03 9.56
N HIS A 110 10.35 5.67 10.41
CA HIS A 110 10.81 6.78 11.24
C HIS A 110 11.91 6.34 12.20
N LEU A 111 11.68 5.25 12.94
CA LEU A 111 12.68 4.68 13.85
C LEU A 111 13.94 4.25 13.10
N LEU A 112 13.80 3.67 11.90
CA LEU A 112 14.93 3.31 11.06
C LEU A 112 15.76 4.55 10.65
N ALA A 113 15.09 5.61 10.23
CA ALA A 113 15.76 6.85 9.83
C ALA A 113 16.47 7.53 11.00
N GLU A 114 15.86 7.54 12.19
CA GLU A 114 16.49 8.06 13.41
C GLU A 114 17.73 7.25 13.80
N ASN A 115 17.63 5.92 13.81
CA ASN A 115 18.76 5.05 14.14
C ASN A 115 19.90 5.17 13.12
N ALA A 116 19.59 5.23 11.83
CA ALA A 116 20.60 5.43 10.78
C ALA A 116 21.31 6.78 10.93
N SER A 117 20.55 7.84 11.21
CA SER A 117 21.10 9.19 11.42
C SER A 117 22.01 9.24 12.65
N ALA A 118 21.58 8.62 13.76
CA ALA A 118 22.37 8.54 14.99
C ALA A 118 23.66 7.74 14.80
N TYR A 119 23.60 6.61 14.08
CA TYR A 119 24.76 5.79 13.74
C TYR A 119 25.82 6.61 12.97
N HIS A 120 25.42 7.32 11.92
CA HIS A 120 26.34 8.15 11.14
C HIS A 120 26.85 9.36 11.94
N ALA A 121 26.02 9.97 12.78
CA ALA A 121 26.46 11.08 13.63
C ALA A 121 27.60 10.65 14.59
N GLY A 122 27.52 9.45 15.16
CA GLY A 122 28.59 8.88 15.98
C GLY A 122 29.89 8.71 15.19
N GLU A 123 29.81 8.15 13.98
CA GLU A 123 30.97 7.97 13.09
C GLU A 123 31.66 9.30 12.76
N TRP A 124 30.88 10.35 12.50
CA TRP A 124 31.40 11.70 12.27
C TRP A 124 32.09 12.31 13.49
N LEU A 125 31.50 12.13 14.68
CA LEU A 125 32.05 12.64 15.94
C LEU A 125 33.35 11.92 16.32
N ASP A 126 33.43 10.60 16.14
CA ASP A 126 34.64 9.82 16.40
C ASP A 126 35.77 10.21 15.45
N GLY A 127 35.47 10.36 14.15
CA GLY A 127 36.44 10.82 13.15
C GLY A 127 36.99 12.21 13.47
N THR A 128 36.12 13.15 13.84
CA THR A 128 36.54 14.50 14.22
C THR A 128 37.34 14.53 15.52
N ALA A 129 36.98 13.73 16.52
CA ALA A 129 37.75 13.59 17.76
C ALA A 129 39.16 13.04 17.50
N LEU A 130 39.31 12.06 16.62
CA LEU A 130 40.62 11.54 16.20
C LEU A 130 41.48 12.60 15.53
N LEU A 131 40.90 13.42 14.64
CA LEU A 131 41.60 14.51 13.96
C LEU A 131 42.08 15.59 14.96
N LEU A 132 41.23 15.97 15.91
CA LEU A 132 41.59 16.95 16.94
C LEU A 132 42.71 16.42 17.85
N ARG A 133 42.67 15.12 18.21
CA ARG A 133 43.72 14.47 19.01
C ARG A 133 45.07 14.42 18.29
N GLN A 134 45.09 14.16 16.99
CA GLN A 134 46.32 14.18 16.20
C GLN A 134 46.93 15.60 16.09
N ARG A 135 46.08 16.63 16.00
CA ARG A 135 46.53 18.03 15.92
C ARG A 135 47.13 18.55 17.23
N SER A 136 46.62 18.08 18.39
CA SER A 136 47.11 18.50 19.71
C SER A 136 48.42 17.82 20.15
N GLY A 137 48.84 16.74 19.47
CA GLY A 137 50.05 15.98 19.78
C GLY A 137 51.28 16.32 18.93
N ARG A 138 51.18 17.35 18.08
CA ARG A 138 52.30 18.00 17.37
C ARG A 138 52.57 19.36 17.99
#